data_AF-A0AAV8ZWS7-F1
#
_entry.id   AF-A0AAV8ZWS7-F1
#
_cell.length_a   1.000
_cell.length_b   1.000
_cell.length_c   1.000
_cell.angle_alpha   90.00
_cell.angle_beta   90.00
_cell.angle_gamma   90.00
#
_symmetry.space_group_name_H-M   'P 1'
#
loop_
_entity.id
_entity.type
_entity.pdbx_description
1 polymer ?
#
loop_
_entity_poly.entity_id
_entity_poly.type
_entity_poly.pdbx_seq_one_letter_code
_entity_poly.pdbx_strand_id
1 'polypeptide(L)'
;MLSSHDTEMVSVLDSMGAYDLYPPSFAATIIWELRRNSNDEMNYVNVLYKKSSSELVNLVVNGCEFNCQLENFKTVLKPVTVDSQVWKEECLITTN
;
A
#
# COMPACT_ATOMS: atom_id res chain seq x y z
N MET A 1 11.08 -7.77 -5.47
CA MET A 1 10.44 -6.73 -6.31
C MET A 1 9.28 -7.39 -7.04
N LEU A 2 8.14 -6.70 -7.15
CA LEU A 2 6.99 -7.15 -7.93
C LEU A 2 6.93 -6.28 -9.19
N SER A 3 7.03 -6.91 -10.37
CA SER A 3 6.81 -6.22 -11.65
C SER A 3 5.37 -6.45 -12.06
N SER A 4 4.59 -5.38 -12.18
CA SER A 4 3.15 -5.46 -12.45
C SER A 4 2.69 -4.41 -13.45
N HIS A 5 1.37 -4.32 -13.63
CA HIS A 5 0.70 -3.38 -14.51
C HIS A 5 0.16 -2.17 -13.74
N ASP A 6 -0.20 -1.12 -14.48
CA ASP A 6 -0.79 0.11 -13.95
C ASP A 6 -2.06 -0.12 -13.11
N THR A 7 -2.95 -0.99 -13.57
CA THR A 7 -4.21 -1.37 -12.89
C THR A 7 -3.99 -2.00 -11.53
N GLU A 8 -2.97 -2.85 -11.39
CA GLU A 8 -2.55 -3.39 -10.08
C GLU A 8 -2.07 -2.25 -9.18
N MET A 9 -1.25 -1.35 -9.72
CA MET A 9 -0.71 -0.23 -8.95
C MET A 9 -1.81 0.72 -8.47
N VAL A 10 -2.81 1.02 -9.32
CA VAL A 10 -4.00 1.78 -8.94
C VAL A 10 -4.75 1.07 -7.81
N SER A 11 -5.00 -0.23 -7.92
CA SER A 11 -5.72 -1.01 -6.89
C SER A 11 -4.98 -0.99 -5.55
N VAL A 12 -3.65 -1.09 -5.57
CA VAL A 12 -2.81 -1.01 -4.37
C VAL A 12 -2.85 0.40 -3.76
N LEU A 13 -2.71 1.46 -4.56
CA LEU A 13 -2.80 2.85 -4.09
C LEU A 13 -4.18 3.15 -3.48
N ASP A 14 -5.24 2.64 -4.11
CA ASP A 14 -6.63 2.83 -3.66
C ASP A 14 -6.90 2.09 -2.35
N SER A 15 -6.40 0.85 -2.21
CA SER A 15 -6.48 0.09 -0.95
C SER A 15 -5.79 0.80 0.23
N MET A 16 -4.73 1.57 -0.05
CA MET A 16 -4.05 2.41 0.95
C MET A 16 -4.76 3.77 1.17
N GLY A 17 -5.79 4.09 0.40
CA GLY A 17 -6.48 5.38 0.42
C GLY A 17 -5.60 6.54 -0.07
N ALA A 18 -4.59 6.25 -0.89
CA ALA A 18 -3.56 7.20 -1.34
C ALA A 18 -3.56 7.43 -2.86
N TYR A 19 -4.54 6.86 -3.58
CA TYR A 19 -4.67 7.07 -5.02
C TYR A 19 -5.15 8.49 -5.33
N ASP A 20 -4.45 9.17 -6.24
CA ASP A 20 -4.71 10.56 -6.61
C ASP A 20 -5.61 10.70 -7.85
N LEU A 21 -6.21 9.61 -8.31
CA LEU A 21 -7.06 9.53 -9.51
C LEU A 21 -6.33 9.86 -10.82
N TYR A 22 -4.98 9.87 -10.82
CA TYR A 22 -4.18 10.02 -12.03
C TYR A 22 -3.59 8.69 -12.50
N PRO A 23 -3.63 8.40 -13.82
CA PRO A 23 -3.02 7.19 -14.37
C PRO A 23 -1.52 7.11 -14.03
N PRO A 24 -1.03 5.93 -13.59
CA PRO A 24 0.39 5.68 -13.40
C PRO A 24 1.24 5.98 -14.64
N SER A 25 2.36 6.68 -14.45
CA SER A 25 3.35 6.84 -15.53
C SER A 25 4.08 5.52 -15.81
N PHE A 26 4.70 5.42 -16.98
CA PHE A 26 5.62 4.32 -17.27
C PHE A 26 6.74 4.21 -16.23
N ALA A 27 7.01 2.97 -15.81
CA ALA A 27 8.01 2.64 -14.78
C ALA A 27 7.78 3.34 -13.42
N ALA A 28 6.56 3.83 -13.15
CA ALA A 28 6.20 4.30 -11.83
C ALA A 28 6.35 3.15 -10.82
N THR A 29 6.73 3.48 -9.58
CA THR A 29 7.12 2.46 -8.58
C THR A 29 6.63 2.87 -7.20
N ILE A 30 5.90 1.99 -6.53
CA ILE A 30 5.63 2.11 -5.10
C ILE A 30 6.74 1.39 -4.33
N ILE A 31 7.28 2.05 -3.31
CA ILE A 31 8.38 1.55 -2.49
C ILE A 31 7.91 1.52 -1.04
N TRP A 32 7.98 0.36 -0.41
CA TRP A 32 7.74 0.20 1.03
C TRP A 32 9.09 -0.02 1.72
N GLU A 33 9.40 0.85 2.68
CA GLU A 33 10.61 0.77 3.48
C GLU A 33 10.23 0.40 4.92
N LEU A 34 10.60 -0.80 5.36
CA LEU A 34 10.53 -1.17 6.76
C LEU A 34 11.78 -0.66 7.48
N ARG A 35 11.59 0.18 8.49
CA ARG A 35 12.65 0.82 9.25
C ARG A 35 12.47 0.55 10.74
N ARG A 36 13.56 0.66 11.50
CA ARG A 36 13.57 0.56 12.95
C ARG A 36 14.17 1.85 13.51
N ASN A 37 13.49 2.46 14.47
CA ASN A 37 14.05 3.59 15.20
C ASN A 37 15.06 3.04 16.22
N SER A 38 16.28 3.57 16.19
CA SER A 38 17.37 3.16 17.07
C SER A 38 17.12 3.48 18.54
N ASN A 39 16.22 4.43 18.83
CA ASN A 39 16.05 4.98 20.17
C ASN A 39 14.95 4.29 20.98
N ASP A 40 13.91 3.77 20.33
CA ASP A 40 12.73 3.19 20.99
C ASP A 40 12.43 1.76 20.53
N GLU A 41 13.29 1.19 19.67
CA GLU A 41 13.14 -0.16 19.13
C GLU A 41 11.81 -0.41 18.39
N MET A 42 11.09 0.65 18.02
CA MET A 42 9.85 0.56 17.28
C MET A 42 10.12 0.46 15.77
N ASN A 43 9.42 -0.45 15.12
CA ASN A 43 9.45 -0.58 13.68
C ASN A 43 8.36 0.29 13.05
N TYR A 44 8.67 0.94 11.94
CA TYR A 44 7.73 1.75 11.17
C TYR A 44 7.93 1.53 9.67
N VAL A 45 6.90 1.84 8.91
CA VAL A 45 6.86 1.72 7.45
C VAL A 45 6.75 3.11 6.85
N ASN A 46 7.64 3.42 5.90
CA ASN A 46 7.45 4.52 4.97
C ASN A 46 6.98 3.97 3.62
N VAL A 47 6.03 4.67 2.99
CA VAL A 47 5.60 4.36 1.63
C VAL A 47 5.97 5.53 0.74
N LEU A 48 6.72 5.26 -0.32
CA LEU A 48 7.09 6.26 -1.31
C LEU A 48 6.52 5.87 -2.66
N TYR A 49 6.20 6.87 -3.47
CA TYR A 49 5.73 6.68 -4.83
C TYR A 49 6.60 7.48 -5.79
N LYS A 50 7.37 6.75 -6.59
CA LYS A 50 8.11 7.32 -7.71
C LYS A 50 7.15 7.44 -8.89
N LYS A 51 6.61 8.64 -9.10
CA LYS A 51 5.66 8.96 -10.17
C LYS A 51 6.32 9.10 -11.53
N SER A 52 7.58 9.53 -11.56
CA SER A 52 8.37 9.72 -12.78
C SER A 52 9.86 9.61 -12.49
N SER A 53 10.72 9.86 -13.49
CA SER A 53 12.18 9.90 -13.30
C SER A 53 12.65 11.01 -12.35
N SER A 54 11.85 12.06 -12.15
CA SER A 54 12.21 13.25 -11.36
C SER A 54 11.31 13.49 -10.15
N GLU A 55 10.27 12.66 -9.96
CA GLU A 55 9.28 12.85 -8.92
C GLU A 55 9.20 11.61 -8.01
N LEU A 56 9.57 11.81 -6.74
CA LEU A 56 9.41 10.85 -5.66
C LEU A 56 8.60 11.52 -4.56
N VAL A 57 7.44 10.97 -4.25
CA VAL A 57 6.53 11.52 -3.25
C VAL A 57 6.40 10.60 -2.05
N ASN A 58 6.23 11.19 -0.88
CA ASN A 58 5.85 10.46 0.32
C ASN A 58 4.36 10.17 0.28
N LEU A 59 3.97 8.90 0.38
CA LEU A 59 2.58 8.51 0.52
C LEU A 59 2.23 8.34 2.00
N VAL A 60 1.04 8.81 2.36
CA VAL A 60 0.46 8.60 3.68
C VAL A 60 -0.72 7.64 3.52
N VAL A 61 -0.59 6.45 4.10
CA VAL A 61 -1.69 5.49 4.15
C VAL A 61 -2.81 6.07 5.00
N ASN A 62 -4.06 5.93 4.57
CA ASN A 62 -5.20 6.45 5.32
C ASN A 62 -5.23 5.86 6.74
N GLY A 63 -5.31 6.72 7.76
CA GLY A 63 -5.20 6.31 9.17
C GLY A 63 -3.76 6.21 9.73
N CYS A 64 -2.75 6.61 8.97
CA CYS A 64 -1.35 6.67 9.39
C CYS A 64 -0.77 8.09 9.31
N GLU A 65 0.38 8.30 9.97
CA GLU A 65 1.37 9.32 9.58
C GLU A 65 2.39 8.73 8.60
N PHE A 66 3.27 9.55 8.02
CA PHE A 66 4.28 9.06 7.07
C PHE A 66 5.21 7.99 7.66
N ASN A 67 5.65 8.16 8.91
CA ASN A 67 6.38 7.13 9.67
C ASN A 67 5.38 6.19 10.37
N CYS A 68 4.60 5.43 9.60
CA CYS A 68 3.52 4.64 10.20
C CYS A 68 4.09 3.50 11.04
N GLN A 69 3.79 3.46 12.34
CA GLN A 69 4.16 2.33 13.19
C GLN A 69 3.67 1.02 12.57
N LEU A 70 4.52 -0.01 12.57
CA LEU A 70 4.25 -1.26 11.86
C LEU A 70 2.92 -1.91 12.28
N GLU A 71 2.61 -1.88 13.59
CA GLU A 71 1.36 -2.44 14.10
C GLU A 71 0.13 -1.61 13.70
N ASN A 72 0.26 -0.28 13.63
CA ASN A 72 -0.81 0.57 13.10
C ASN A 72 -1.00 0.33 11.60
N PHE A 73 0.08 0.26 10.82
CA PHE A 73 0.04 -0.04 9.39
C PHE A 73 -0.71 -1.34 9.09
N LYS A 74 -0.43 -2.42 9.84
CA LYS A 74 -1.17 -3.68 9.73
C LYS A 74 -2.64 -3.52 10.11
N THR A 75 -2.91 -2.76 11.18
CA THR A 75 -4.28 -2.57 11.69
C THR A 75 -5.16 -1.81 10.70
N VAL A 76 -4.65 -0.72 10.11
CA VAL A 76 -5.43 0.10 9.16
C VAL A 76 -5.69 -0.61 7.84
N LEU A 77 -4.78 -1.46 7.38
CA LEU A 77 -4.94 -2.24 6.14
C LEU A 77 -5.68 -3.57 6.35
N LYS A 78 -5.85 -4.02 7.60
CA LYS A 78 -6.53 -5.28 7.93
C LYS A 78 -7.92 -5.43 7.28
N PRO A 79 -8.80 -4.41 7.22
CA PRO A 79 -10.12 -4.56 6.62
C PRO A 79 -10.11 -4.88 5.12
N VAL A 80 -9.02 -4.59 4.42
CA VAL A 80 -8.86 -4.82 2.97
C VAL A 80 -7.79 -5.87 2.65
N THR A 81 -7.22 -6.51 3.67
CA THR A 81 -6.23 -7.57 3.51
C THR A 81 -6.89 -8.91 3.73
N VAL A 82 -7.01 -9.71 2.67
CA VAL A 82 -7.61 -11.05 2.71
C VAL A 82 -6.54 -12.12 2.49
N ASP A 83 -6.74 -13.29 3.10
CA ASP A 83 -5.97 -14.47 2.75
C ASP A 83 -6.61 -15.23 1.57
N SER A 84 -5.90 -16.25 1.09
CA SER A 84 -6.35 -17.02 -0.08
C SER A 84 -7.65 -17.80 0.14
N GLN A 85 -8.03 -18.09 1.38
CA GLN A 85 -9.29 -18.77 1.70
C GLN A 85 -10.42 -17.75 1.68
N VAL A 86 -10.29 -16.65 2.43
CA VAL A 86 -11.29 -15.57 2.48
C VAL A 86 -11.56 -15.03 1.07
N TRP A 87 -10.52 -14.78 0.28
CA TRP A 87 -10.69 -14.31 -1.11
C TRP A 87 -11.54 -15.25 -1.96
N LYS A 88 -11.33 -16.58 -1.84
CA LYS A 88 -12.12 -17.56 -2.58
C LYS A 88 -13.58 -17.52 -2.13
N GLU A 89 -13.81 -17.47 -0.83
CA GLU A 89 -15.15 -17.43 -0.25
C GLU A 89 -15.90 -16.16 -0.68
N GLU A 90 -15.27 -14.99 -0.62
CA GLU A 90 -15.85 -13.69 -1.03
C GLU A 90 -16.10 -13.58 -2.54
N CYS A 91 -15.30 -14.26 -3.37
CA CYS A 91 -15.49 -14.26 -4.82
C CYS A 91 -16.57 -15.25 -5.32
N LEU A 92 -17.12 -16.11 -4.46
CA LEU A 92 -18.21 -17.00 -4.84
C LEU A 92 -19.50 -16.20 -5.00
N ILE A 93 -20.03 -16.18 -6.23
CA ILE A 93 -21.36 -15.64 -6.49
C ILE A 93 -22.37 -16.60 -5.85
N THR A 94 -22.99 -16.19 -4.74
CA THR A 94 -24.16 -16.88 -4.20
C THR A 94 -25.35 -16.51 -5.09
N THR A 95 -25.71 -17.40 -6.01
CA THR A 95 -26.98 -17.29 -6.74
C THR A 95 -28.11 -17.62 -5.78
N ASN A 96 -28.90 -16.61 -5.41
CA ASN A 96 -30.23 -16.79 -4.81
C ASN A 96 -31.27 -17.01 -5.90
#